data_AF-A0A7W9ZPX1-F1
#
_entry.id   AF-A0A7W9ZPX1-F1
#
_cell.length_a   1.000
_cell.length_b   1.000
_cell.length_c   1.000
_cell.angle_alpha   90.00
_cell.angle_beta   90.00
_cell.angle_gamma   90.00
#
_symmetry.space_group_name_H-M   'P 1'
#
loop_
_entity.id
_entity.type
_entity.pdbx_description
1 polymer ?
#
loop_
_entity_poly.entity_id
_entity_poly.type
_entity_poly.pdbx_seq_one_letter_code
_entity_poly.pdbx_strand_id
1 'polypeptide(L)'
;MKPDMFRTPVTVLVGLGIPTRVSTVMHAYRLLLEWPNLNDDPAHAVAVKTCKAALAGEIEAETARSVFVAFAEKHDLLAPQISAVVTSRNRHGSDPHLR
;
A
#
# COMPACT_ATOMS: atom_id res chain seq x y z
N MET A 1 0.56 -16.83 15.47
CA MET A 1 0.76 -15.73 14.48
C MET A 1 1.35 -14.54 15.21
N LYS A 2 2.31 -13.81 14.62
CA LYS A 2 2.83 -12.58 15.24
C LYS A 2 1.69 -11.55 15.31
N PRO A 3 1.44 -10.90 16.45
CA PRO A 3 0.37 -9.92 16.60
C PRO A 3 0.54 -8.72 15.64
N ASP A 4 1.75 -8.51 15.13
CA ASP A 4 2.09 -7.41 14.23
C ASP A 4 1.81 -7.68 12.74
N MET A 5 1.33 -8.87 12.36
CA MET A 5 1.03 -9.19 10.96
C MET A 5 -0.38 -8.78 10.57
N PHE A 6 -0.50 -8.13 9.41
CA PHE A 6 -1.78 -7.91 8.76
C PHE A 6 -2.31 -9.20 8.17
N ARG A 7 -3.61 -9.48 8.37
CA ARG A 7 -4.32 -10.58 7.70
C ARG A 7 -4.27 -10.45 6.18
N THR A 8 -4.46 -9.23 5.69
CA THR A 8 -4.40 -8.91 4.27
C THR A 8 -3.28 -7.90 4.04
N PRO A 9 -2.18 -8.28 3.36
CA PRO A 9 -1.10 -7.36 3.08
C PRO A 9 -1.60 -6.22 2.17
N VAL A 10 -1.08 -5.03 2.39
CA VAL A 10 -1.42 -3.82 1.63
C VAL A 10 -0.27 -3.50 0.70
N THR A 11 -0.55 -3.18 -0.57
CA THR A 11 0.48 -2.75 -1.52
C THR A 11 0.40 -1.24 -1.67
N VAL A 12 1.49 -0.55 -1.38
CA VAL A 12 1.59 0.91 -1.50
C VAL A 12 2.78 1.31 -2.36
N LEU A 13 2.67 2.46 -3.00
CA LEU A 13 3.73 3.05 -3.81
C LEU A 13 4.63 3.91 -2.91
N VAL A 14 5.90 3.53 -2.80
CA VAL A 14 6.87 4.20 -1.91
C VAL A 14 7.91 4.95 -2.74
N GLY A 15 8.33 6.15 -2.29
CA GLY A 15 9.46 6.98 -2.74
C GLY A 15 9.59 7.29 -4.25
N LEU A 16 9.64 6.26 -5.07
CA LEU A 16 9.87 6.24 -6.52
C LEU A 16 8.71 5.58 -7.29
N GLY A 17 7.55 5.41 -6.67
CA GLY A 17 6.42 4.69 -7.29
C GLY A 17 6.63 3.17 -7.35
N ILE A 18 7.47 2.62 -6.45
CA ILE A 18 7.72 1.18 -6.41
C ILE A 18 6.63 0.53 -5.54
N PRO A 19 5.87 -0.45 -6.08
CA PRO A 19 4.87 -1.16 -5.31
C PRO A 19 5.54 -2.03 -4.24
N THR A 20 5.36 -1.65 -2.99
CA THR A 20 5.88 -2.36 -1.82
C THR A 20 4.74 -3.06 -1.09
N ARG A 21 4.90 -4.36 -0.87
CA ARG A 21 3.94 -5.17 -0.10
C ARG A 21 4.23 -5.04 1.39
N VAL A 22 3.28 -4.47 2.10
CA VAL A 22 3.30 -4.24 3.55
C VAL A 22 2.44 -5.31 4.23
N SER A 23 3.07 -6.23 4.95
CA SER A 23 2.39 -7.30 5.68
C SER A 23 2.46 -7.15 7.19
N THR A 24 3.16 -6.12 7.70
CA THR A 24 3.32 -5.91 9.15
C THR A 24 3.15 -4.44 9.54
N VAL A 25 2.71 -4.23 10.78
CA VAL A 25 2.57 -2.89 11.39
C VAL A 25 3.90 -2.15 11.39
N MET A 26 5.00 -2.84 11.73
CA MET A 26 6.34 -2.24 11.73
C MET A 26 6.76 -1.75 10.34
N HIS A 27 6.40 -2.49 9.29
CA HIS A 27 6.68 -2.09 7.91
C HIS A 27 5.84 -0.88 7.52
N ALA A 28 4.54 -0.85 7.88
CA ALA A 28 3.69 0.32 7.67
C ALA A 28 4.21 1.57 8.39
N TYR A 29 4.64 1.42 9.65
CA TYR A 29 5.24 2.49 10.45
C TYR A 29 6.48 3.08 9.79
N ARG A 30 7.36 2.24 9.22
CA ARG A 30 8.56 2.71 8.52
C ARG A 30 8.21 3.55 7.30
N LEU A 31 7.23 3.10 6.50
CA LEU A 31 6.78 3.85 5.32
C LEU A 31 6.16 5.21 5.67
N LEU A 32 5.41 5.29 6.77
CA LEU A 32 4.90 6.57 7.26
C LEU A 32 6.02 7.56 7.58
N LEU A 33 7.16 7.08 8.10
CA LEU A 33 8.34 7.93 8.36
C LEU A 33 9.09 8.31 7.07
N GLU A 34 9.03 7.47 6.03
CA GLU A 34 9.64 7.73 4.73
C GLU A 34 8.86 8.74 3.86
N TRP A 35 7.64 9.13 4.28
CA TRP A 35 6.82 10.15 3.62
C TRP A 35 6.75 11.49 4.39
N PRO A 36 7.88 12.21 4.55
CA PRO A 36 7.92 13.49 5.27
C PRO A 36 7.15 14.61 4.56
N ASN A 37 6.86 14.45 3.27
CA ASN A 37 6.06 15.36 2.46
C ASN A 37 4.56 15.34 2.79
N LEU A 38 4.10 14.35 3.55
CA LEU A 38 2.71 14.23 4.00
C LEU A 38 2.53 14.56 5.50
N ASN A 39 3.59 15.08 6.12
CA ASN A 39 3.69 15.29 7.57
C ASN A 39 2.76 16.41 8.09
N ASP A 40 2.22 17.26 7.22
CA ASP A 40 1.23 18.30 7.57
C ASP A 40 -0.20 17.77 7.65
N ASP A 41 -0.45 16.52 7.22
CA ASP A 41 -1.79 15.95 7.25
C ASP A 41 -2.13 15.36 8.63
N PRO A 42 -3.27 15.71 9.24
CA PRO A 42 -3.69 15.12 10.51
C PRO A 42 -3.85 13.59 10.42
N ALA A 43 -4.10 13.03 9.23
CA ALA A 43 -4.16 11.59 9.04
C ALA A 43 -2.79 10.91 9.17
N HIS A 44 -1.68 11.62 8.91
CA HIS A 44 -0.32 11.10 9.14
C HIS A 44 -0.09 10.86 10.64
N ALA A 45 -0.37 11.89 11.46
CA ALA A 45 -0.21 11.79 12.91
C ALA A 45 -1.09 10.68 13.52
N VAL A 46 -2.32 10.53 13.02
CA VAL A 46 -3.21 9.44 13.42
C VAL A 46 -2.64 8.08 13.01
N ALA A 47 -2.21 7.91 11.75
CA ALA A 47 -1.64 6.65 11.27
C ALA A 47 -0.39 6.22 12.07
N VAL A 48 0.50 7.16 12.38
CA VAL A 48 1.70 6.93 13.21
C VAL A 48 1.32 6.50 14.63
N LYS A 49 0.34 7.18 15.25
CA LYS A 49 -0.14 6.86 16.60
C LYS A 49 -0.81 5.50 16.65
N THR A 50 -1.65 5.19 15.67
CA THR A 50 -2.32 3.89 15.54
C THR A 50 -1.29 2.77 15.34
N CYS A 51 -0.28 2.96 14.47
CA CYS A 51 0.78 1.96 14.30
C CYS A 51 1.57 1.72 15.59
N LYS A 52 1.88 2.77 16.37
CA LYS A 52 2.55 2.63 17.68
C LYS A 52 1.68 1.86 18.68
N ALA A 53 0.40 2.17 18.77
CA ALA A 53 -0.54 1.46 19.65
C ALA A 53 -0.66 -0.03 19.26
N ALA A 54 -0.62 -0.35 17.96
CA ALA A 54 -0.65 -1.74 17.50
C ALA A 54 0.64 -2.50 17.84
N LEU A 55 1.81 -1.86 17.73
CA LEU A 55 3.09 -2.44 18.17
C LEU A 55 3.15 -2.64 19.70
N ALA A 56 2.47 -1.78 20.46
CA ALA A 56 2.32 -1.91 21.91
C ALA A 56 1.29 -2.97 22.32
N GLY A 57 0.52 -3.53 21.37
CA GLY A 57 -0.55 -4.49 21.64
C GLY A 57 -1.82 -3.87 22.23
N GLU A 58 -1.95 -2.53 22.21
CA GLU A 58 -3.14 -1.83 22.69
C GLU A 58 -4.31 -1.92 21.71
N ILE A 59 -4.01 -2.10 20.42
CA ILE A 59 -5.01 -2.27 19.36
C ILE A 59 -4.61 -3.39 18.41
N GLU A 60 -5.57 -3.88 17.63
CA GLU A 60 -5.34 -4.90 16.63
C GLU A 60 -4.57 -4.35 15.41
N ALA A 61 -3.69 -5.18 14.84
CA ALA A 61 -3.00 -4.85 13.59
C ALA A 61 -3.98 -4.55 12.44
N GLU A 62 -5.17 -5.17 12.43
CA GLU A 62 -6.22 -4.90 11.43
C GLU A 62 -6.77 -3.48 11.53
N THR A 63 -6.85 -2.92 12.74
CA THR A 63 -7.23 -1.51 12.97
C THR A 63 -6.16 -0.57 12.46
N ALA A 64 -4.88 -0.85 12.75
CA ALA A 64 -3.75 -0.07 12.23
C ALA A 64 -3.67 -0.12 10.70
N ARG A 65 -3.98 -1.27 10.11
CA ARG A 65 -4.10 -1.42 8.66
C ARG A 65 -5.17 -0.49 8.09
N SER A 66 -6.37 -0.47 8.66
CA SER A 66 -7.48 0.32 8.13
C SER A 66 -7.15 1.81 8.08
N VAL A 67 -6.51 2.33 9.14
CA VAL A 67 -6.05 3.72 9.17
C VAL A 67 -4.96 3.97 8.12
N PHE A 68 -4.00 3.05 7.98
CA PHE A 68 -2.95 3.15 6.97
C PHE A 68 -3.50 3.13 5.53
N VAL A 69 -4.48 2.27 5.25
CA VAL A 69 -5.16 2.20 3.94
C VAL A 69 -5.91 3.50 3.66
N ALA A 70 -6.68 4.01 4.62
CA ALA A 70 -7.40 5.27 4.44
C ALA A 70 -6.46 6.45 4.18
N PHE A 71 -5.31 6.50 4.86
CA PHE A 71 -4.26 7.47 4.60
C PHE A 71 -3.69 7.32 3.19
N ALA A 72 -3.29 6.11 2.80
CA ALA A 72 -2.74 5.85 1.48
C ALA A 72 -3.73 6.14 0.35
N GLU A 73 -5.01 5.83 0.54
CA GLU A 73 -6.09 6.13 -0.41
C GLU A 73 -6.30 7.65 -0.56
N LYS A 74 -6.33 8.39 0.55
CA LYS A 74 -6.44 9.86 0.53
C LYS A 74 -5.30 10.54 -0.24
N HIS A 75 -4.12 9.94 -0.25
CA HIS A 75 -2.93 10.48 -0.91
C HIS A 75 -2.62 9.82 -2.27
N ASP A 76 -3.52 8.97 -2.80
CA ASP A 76 -3.33 8.21 -4.04
C ASP A 76 -2.04 7.36 -4.06
N LEU A 77 -1.56 6.97 -2.88
CA LEU A 77 -0.37 6.13 -2.67
C LEU A 77 -0.70 4.64 -2.66
N LEU A 78 -1.99 4.29 -2.62
CA LEU A 78 -2.41 2.89 -2.72
C LEU A 78 -2.04 2.39 -4.11
N ALA A 79 -1.18 1.37 -4.19
CA ALA A 79 -0.93 0.77 -5.49
C ALA A 79 -2.28 0.24 -6.00
N PRO A 80 -2.68 0.53 -7.25
CA PRO A 80 -3.85 -0.10 -7.82
C PRO A 80 -3.68 -1.61 -7.62
N GLN A 81 -4.71 -2.27 -7.10
CA GLN A 81 -4.72 -3.71 -6.98
C GLN A 81 -4.57 -4.23 -8.42
N ILE A 82 -3.33 -4.51 -8.84
CA ILE A 82 -3.04 -5.20 -10.08
C ILE A 82 -3.49 -6.63 -9.80
N SER A 83 -4.80 -6.83 -9.83
CA SER A 83 -5.38 -8.08 -10.26
C SER A 83 -4.70 -8.32 -11.60
N ALA A 84 -3.86 -9.35 -11.64
CA ALA A 84 -3.08 -9.72 -12.80
C ALA A 84 -4.05 -10.11 -13.93
N VAL A 85 -4.66 -9.11 -14.57
CA VAL A 85 -5.26 -9.25 -15.88
C VAL A 85 -4.08 -9.24 -16.84
N VAL A 86 -3.46 -10.42 -16.94
CA VAL A 86 -2.81 -10.83 -18.18
C VAL A 86 -3.92 -10.87 -19.22
N THR A 87 -4.00 -9.85 -20.06
CA THR A 87 -4.65 -10.03 -21.36
C THR A 87 -3.60 -9.88 -22.45
N SER A 88 -3.53 -10.96 -23.22
CA SER A 88 -2.59 -11.27 -24.28
C SER A 88 -2.20 -10.08 -25.15
N ARG A 89 -0.89 -10.00 -25.42
CA ARG A 89 -0.38 -9.41 -26.65
C ARG A 89 -1.06 -10.10 -27.84
N ASN A 90 -2.13 -9.52 -28.36
CA ASN A 90 -2.66 -9.93 -29.65
C ASN A 90 -1.72 -9.40 -30.73
N ARG A 91 -0.67 -10.16 -31.02
CA ARG A 91 0.04 -10.08 -32.30
C ARG A 91 -0.93 -10.54 -33.38
N HIS A 92 -1.79 -9.63 -33.84
CA HIS A 92 -2.50 -9.85 -35.10
C HIS A 92 -1.61 -9.31 -36.21
N GLY A 93 -0.70 -10.16 -36.66
CA GLY A 93 -0.19 -10.04 -38.02
C GLY A 93 -1.33 -10.32 -38.98
N SER A 94 -1.56 -9.41 -39.91
CA SER A 94 -2.17 -9.66 -41.21
C SER A 94 -1.92 -8.43 -42.08
N ASP A 95 -0.79 -8.44 -42.78
CA ASP A 95 -0.59 -7.71 -44.03
C ASP A 95 -1.70 -8.13 -45.03
N PRO A 96 -2.46 -7.19 -45.61
CA PRO A 96 -3.26 -7.47 -46.80
C PRO A 96 -2.57 -6.87 -48.03
N HIS A 97 -1.93 -7.77 -48.78
CA HIS A 97 -1.82 -7.80 -50.24
C HIS A 97 -1.42 -6.54 -51.02
N LEU A 98 -0.17 -6.60 -51.51
CA LEU A 98 0.28 -6.08 -52.80
C LEU A 98 -0.75 -6.33 -53.92
N ARG A 99 -1.04 -5.29 -54.69
CA ARG A 99 -1.30 -5.39 -56.12
C ARG A 99 -0.81 -4.15 -56.84
#